data_AF-A0A0A0B393-F1
#
_entry.id   AF-A0A0A0B393-F1
#
_cell.length_a   1.000
_cell.length_b   1.000
_cell.length_c   1.000
_cell.angle_alpha   90.00
_cell.angle_beta   90.00
_cell.angle_gamma   90.00
#
_symmetry.space_group_name_H-M   'P 1'
#
loop_
_entity.id
_entity.type
_entity.pdbx_description
1 polymer ?
#
loop_
_entity_poly.entity_id
_entity_poly.type
_entity_poly.pdbx_seq_one_letter_code
_entity_poly.pdbx_strand_id
1 'polypeptide(L)'
;LLAGVGVDDMFIMIACWEQSSGKKEKSNVKSRLAETYSEAALSVTITTLTDVLAFFIGTWTAFPSVRSFCLYTGTAFVFCYIYTLTFFGAIIVLNHKREQGNRHWLTCMPVGVDEGQAEKSCLYNACCIGNCSGESSQPESEHPMSTFFKKYYGPFFTNKWIKVLVVLLYGAYLGGSIYGCTQIREGIDLRNLA
;
A
#
# COMPACT_ATOMS: atom_id res chain seq x y z
N LEU A 1 -8.10 11.32 5.58
CA LEU A 1 -6.89 11.00 6.39
C LEU A 1 -6.87 9.52 6.74
N LEU A 2 -7.76 9.03 7.61
CA LEU A 2 -7.77 7.62 8.02
C LEU A 2 -7.87 6.61 6.87
N ALA A 3 -8.79 6.83 5.91
CA ALA A 3 -8.92 5.94 4.75
C ALA A 3 -7.66 5.91 3.87
N GLY A 4 -6.91 7.02 3.78
CA GLY A 4 -5.68 7.07 2.98
C GLY A 4 -4.58 6.21 3.58
N VAL A 5 -4.34 6.37 4.89
CA VAL A 5 -3.35 5.57 5.62
C VAL A 5 -3.75 4.10 5.69
N GLY A 6 -5.02 3.81 5.99
CA GLY A 6 -5.49 2.43 6.03
C GLY A 6 -5.36 1.70 4.69
N VAL A 7 -5.57 2.40 3.58
CA VAL A 7 -5.36 1.84 2.23
C VAL A 7 -3.87 1.65 1.93
N ASP A 8 -3.00 2.57 2.34
CA ASP A 8 -1.54 2.43 2.22
C ASP A 8 -1.04 1.17 2.95
N ASP A 9 -1.47 0.96 4.20
CA ASP A 9 -1.12 -0.22 4.99
C ASP A 9 -1.61 -1.53 4.32
N MET A 10 -2.81 -1.52 3.72
CA MET A 10 -3.34 -2.67 2.97
C MET A 10 -2.50 -2.98 1.72
N PHE A 11 -2.05 -1.94 1.00
CA PHE A 11 -1.18 -2.11 -0.16
C PHE A 11 0.18 -2.68 0.23
N ILE A 12 0.79 -2.22 1.32
CA ILE A 12 2.05 -2.78 1.83
C ILE A 12 1.88 -4.27 2.16
N MET A 13 0.80 -4.64 2.85
CA MET A 13 0.49 -6.03 3.19
C MET A 13 0.32 -6.93 1.96
N ILE A 14 -0.37 -6.44 0.91
CA ILE A 14 -0.52 -7.18 -0.36
C ILE A 14 0.82 -7.30 -1.09
N ALA A 15 1.59 -6.21 -1.20
CA ALA A 15 2.86 -6.20 -1.91
C ALA A 15 3.88 -7.16 -1.29
N CYS A 16 3.99 -7.22 0.04
CA CYS A 16 4.82 -8.20 0.72
C CYS A 16 4.30 -9.64 0.54
N TRP A 17 2.97 -9.83 0.48
CA TRP A 17 2.37 -11.14 0.26
C TRP A 17 2.65 -11.68 -1.16
N GLU A 18 2.59 -10.83 -2.17
CA GLU A 18 2.96 -11.09 -3.56
C GLU A 18 4.46 -11.40 -3.66
N GLN A 19 5.33 -10.56 -3.09
CA GLN A 19 6.77 -10.83 -3.10
C GLN A 19 7.14 -12.17 -2.43
N SER A 20 6.40 -12.58 -1.39
CA SER A 20 6.54 -13.88 -0.73
C SER A 20 6.05 -15.04 -1.62
N SER A 21 5.17 -14.79 -2.59
CA SER A 21 4.68 -15.74 -3.60
C SER A 21 5.78 -16.20 -4.56
N GLY A 22 6.64 -15.28 -5.00
CA GLY A 22 7.75 -15.58 -5.92
C GLY A 22 8.87 -16.43 -5.31
N LYS A 23 8.97 -16.49 -3.98
CA LYS A 23 9.93 -17.33 -3.24
C LYS A 23 9.40 -18.77 -3.15
N LYS A 24 9.58 -19.53 -4.23
CA LYS A 24 9.08 -20.90 -4.56
C LYS A 24 9.26 -22.04 -3.52
N GLU A 25 9.71 -21.82 -2.30
CA GLU A 25 10.23 -22.89 -1.43
C GLU A 25 9.38 -23.22 -0.17
N LYS A 26 8.32 -22.46 0.13
CA LYS A 26 7.50 -22.69 1.34
C LYS A 26 6.13 -23.28 0.99
N SER A 27 5.99 -24.61 1.06
CA SER A 27 4.77 -25.35 0.71
C SER A 27 3.56 -25.09 1.63
N ASN A 28 3.76 -24.42 2.77
CA ASN A 28 2.71 -24.25 3.78
C ASN A 28 2.28 -22.78 3.91
N VAL A 29 0.98 -22.53 3.69
CA VAL A 29 0.34 -21.20 3.81
C VAL A 29 0.68 -20.51 5.13
N LYS A 30 0.78 -21.27 6.23
CA LYS A 30 1.14 -20.72 7.55
C LYS A 30 2.55 -20.15 7.60
N SER A 31 3.52 -20.83 6.98
CA SER A 31 4.91 -20.38 6.95
C SER A 31 5.07 -19.14 6.06
N ARG A 32 4.35 -19.10 4.93
CA ARG A 32 4.29 -17.93 4.05
C ARG A 32 3.66 -16.71 4.74
N LEU A 33 2.59 -16.94 5.50
CA LEU A 33 1.95 -15.90 6.31
C LEU A 33 2.87 -15.34 7.39
N ALA A 34 3.56 -16.22 8.12
CA ALA A 34 4.50 -15.79 9.16
C ALA A 34 5.62 -14.90 8.59
N GLU A 35 6.18 -15.28 7.43
CA GLU A 35 7.19 -14.47 6.75
C GLU A 35 6.64 -13.12 6.32
N THR A 36 5.48 -13.11 5.66
CA THR A 36 4.84 -11.89 5.17
C THR A 36 4.54 -10.93 6.33
N TYR A 37 4.03 -11.46 7.44
CA TYR A 37 3.79 -10.66 8.63
C TYR A 37 5.08 -10.15 9.27
N SER A 38 6.15 -10.96 9.26
CA SER A 38 7.44 -10.52 9.80
C SER A 38 7.99 -9.28 9.09
N GLU A 39 7.67 -9.08 7.82
CA GLU A 39 8.15 -7.92 7.05
C GLU A 39 7.09 -6.80 6.98
N ALA A 40 5.87 -7.14 6.55
CA ALA A 40 4.80 -6.17 6.34
C ALA A 40 4.24 -5.61 7.65
N ALA A 41 4.02 -6.47 8.67
CA ALA A 41 3.45 -6.01 9.93
C ALA A 41 4.41 -5.09 10.68
N LEU A 42 5.72 -5.30 10.56
CA LEU A 42 6.71 -4.37 11.14
C LEU A 42 6.61 -2.99 10.51
N SER A 43 6.54 -2.90 9.17
CA SER A 43 6.39 -1.62 8.47
C SER A 43 5.11 -0.89 8.90
N VAL A 44 3.97 -1.58 8.87
CA VAL A 44 2.66 -1.01 9.25
C VAL A 44 2.65 -0.58 10.72
N THR A 45 3.28 -1.35 11.62
CA THR A 45 3.39 -0.98 13.05
C THR A 45 4.18 0.31 13.24
N ILE A 46 5.27 0.50 12.50
CA ILE A 46 6.11 1.70 12.62
C ILE A 46 5.34 2.94 12.15
N THR A 47 4.65 2.85 11.01
CA THR A 47 3.82 3.96 10.48
C THR A 47 2.71 4.33 11.45
N THR A 48 1.89 3.35 11.86
CA THR A 48 0.75 3.58 12.76
C THR A 48 1.18 4.07 14.14
N LEU A 49 2.29 3.56 14.69
CA LEU A 49 2.84 4.05 15.95
C LEU A 49 3.28 5.51 15.83
N THR A 50 3.97 5.86 14.75
CA THR A 50 4.42 7.24 14.51
C THR A 50 3.24 8.20 14.37
N ASP A 51 2.20 7.79 13.63
CA ASP A 51 0.96 8.57 13.49
C ASP A 51 0.26 8.77 14.83
N VAL A 52 0.07 7.70 15.61
CA VAL A 52 -0.55 7.78 16.93
C VAL A 52 0.23 8.71 17.86
N LEU A 53 1.56 8.63 17.86
CA LEU A 53 2.40 9.53 18.64
C LEU A 53 2.27 11.00 18.18
N ALA A 54 2.27 11.25 16.87
CA ALA A 54 2.08 12.59 16.31
C ALA A 54 0.71 13.19 16.71
N PHE A 55 -0.36 12.40 16.62
CA PHE A 55 -1.69 12.83 17.07
C PHE A 55 -1.74 13.01 18.59
N PHE A 56 -1.06 12.16 19.37
CA PHE A 56 -1.01 12.29 20.82
C PHE A 56 -0.30 13.58 21.23
N ILE A 57 0.82 13.94 20.60
CA ILE A 57 1.48 15.24 20.79
C ILE A 57 0.52 16.39 20.38
N GLY A 58 -0.25 16.21 19.31
CA GLY A 58 -1.29 17.15 18.88
C GLY A 58 -2.38 17.40 19.92
N THR A 59 -2.66 16.44 20.82
CA THR A 59 -3.63 16.64 21.90
C THR A 59 -3.18 17.63 22.98
N TRP A 60 -1.87 17.91 23.06
CA TRP A 60 -1.29 18.88 24.01
C TRP A 60 -1.51 20.34 23.58
N THR A 61 -2.08 20.58 22.39
CA THR A 61 -2.36 21.93 21.90
C THR A 61 -3.42 22.68 22.72
N ALA A 62 -3.29 24.01 22.79
CA ALA A 62 -4.20 24.87 23.53
C ALA A 62 -5.59 25.02 22.87
N PHE A 63 -5.74 24.66 21.59
CA PHE A 63 -6.99 24.79 20.85
C PHE A 63 -7.92 23.57 21.05
N PRO A 64 -9.11 23.74 21.64
CA PRO A 64 -9.99 22.61 21.99
C PRO A 64 -10.51 21.83 20.78
N SER A 65 -10.75 22.51 19.64
CA SER A 65 -11.19 21.86 18.40
C SER A 65 -10.15 20.86 17.87
N VAL A 66 -8.86 21.25 17.89
CA VAL A 66 -7.76 20.41 17.43
C VAL A 66 -7.54 19.24 18.39
N ARG A 67 -7.65 19.48 19.70
CA ARG A 67 -7.52 18.42 20.70
C ARG A 67 -8.57 17.32 20.53
N SER A 68 -9.84 17.67 20.34
CA SER A 68 -10.90 16.67 20.09
C SER A 68 -10.65 15.91 18.80
N PHE A 69 -10.26 16.59 17.72
CA PHE A 69 -9.92 15.96 16.45
C PHE A 69 -8.78 14.94 16.60
N CYS A 70 -7.65 15.34 17.20
CA CYS A 70 -6.48 14.49 17.40
C CYS A 70 -6.79 13.26 18.28
N LEU A 71 -7.66 13.40 19.27
CA LEU A 71 -8.05 12.29 20.15
C LEU A 71 -8.91 11.27 19.38
N TYR A 72 -9.90 11.72 18.61
CA TYR A 72 -10.70 10.83 17.76
C TYR A 72 -9.87 10.15 16.68
N THR A 73 -8.99 10.89 15.99
CA THR A 73 -8.15 10.30 14.94
C THR A 73 -7.12 9.32 15.52
N GLY A 74 -6.48 9.66 16.64
CA GLY A 74 -5.53 8.79 17.32
C GLY A 74 -6.17 7.46 17.76
N THR A 75 -7.37 7.51 18.36
CA THR A 75 -8.12 6.29 18.71
C THR A 75 -8.52 5.49 17.45
N ALA A 76 -8.99 6.17 16.41
CA ALA A 76 -9.39 5.50 15.18
C ALA A 76 -8.20 4.83 14.46
N PHE A 77 -6.99 5.39 14.54
CA PHE A 77 -5.77 4.77 14.03
C PHE A 77 -5.41 3.47 14.74
N VAL A 78 -5.56 3.42 16.06
CA VAL A 78 -5.37 2.18 16.83
C VAL A 78 -6.35 1.09 16.38
N PHE A 79 -7.62 1.44 16.19
CA PHE A 79 -8.60 0.49 15.66
C PHE A 79 -8.27 0.07 14.23
N CYS A 80 -7.89 1.01 13.36
CA CYS A 80 -7.49 0.72 11.98
C CYS A 80 -6.33 -0.28 11.94
N TYR A 81 -5.31 -0.08 12.76
CA TYR A 81 -4.17 -1.01 12.89
C TYR A 81 -4.61 -2.43 13.29
N ILE A 82 -5.48 -2.56 14.31
CA ILE A 82 -5.99 -3.86 14.74
C ILE A 82 -6.77 -4.54 13.61
N TYR A 83 -7.62 -3.81 12.88
CA TYR A 83 -8.39 -4.35 11.76
C TYR A 83 -7.51 -4.75 10.57
N THR A 84 -6.49 -3.95 10.24
CA THR A 84 -5.55 -4.27 9.16
C THR A 84 -4.74 -5.53 9.48
N LEU A 85 -4.26 -5.70 10.72
CA LEU A 85 -3.50 -6.90 11.08
C LEU A 85 -4.35 -8.15 11.28
N THR A 86 -5.58 -8.04 11.78
CA THR A 86 -6.40 -9.23 12.09
C THR A 86 -7.37 -9.57 10.97
N PHE A 87 -8.28 -8.66 10.66
CA PHE A 87 -9.37 -8.89 9.73
C PHE A 87 -8.87 -8.95 8.29
N PHE A 88 -8.09 -7.96 7.86
CA PHE A 88 -7.58 -7.92 6.49
C PHE A 88 -6.57 -9.03 6.21
N GLY A 89 -5.66 -9.31 7.15
CA GLY A 89 -4.75 -10.44 7.00
C GLY A 89 -5.43 -11.81 6.97
N ALA A 90 -6.51 -12.01 7.74
CA ALA A 90 -7.34 -13.22 7.61
C ALA A 90 -8.00 -13.32 6.23
N ILE A 91 -8.47 -12.20 5.67
CA ILE A 91 -9.02 -12.13 4.31
C ILE A 91 -7.97 -12.51 3.26
N ILE A 92 -6.71 -12.06 3.40
CA ILE A 92 -5.62 -12.45 2.49
C ILE A 92 -5.43 -13.98 2.51
N VAL A 93 -5.37 -14.60 3.69
CA VAL A 93 -5.21 -16.05 3.82
C VAL A 93 -6.39 -16.81 3.22
N LEU A 94 -7.62 -16.33 3.46
CA LEU A 94 -8.82 -16.94 2.91
C LEU A 94 -8.86 -16.82 1.38
N ASN A 95 -8.51 -15.66 0.83
CA ASN A 95 -8.41 -15.46 -0.62
C ASN A 95 -7.35 -16.38 -1.22
N HIS A 96 -6.18 -16.51 -0.58
CA HIS A 96 -5.15 -17.42 -1.07
C HIS A 96 -5.59 -18.88 -1.05
N LYS A 97 -6.28 -19.32 0.02
CA LYS A 97 -6.83 -20.69 0.07
C LYS A 97 -7.88 -20.94 -1.03
N ARG A 98 -8.61 -19.89 -1.44
CA ARG A 98 -9.56 -19.96 -2.56
C ARG A 98 -8.87 -19.99 -3.92
N GLU A 99 -7.82 -19.20 -4.08
CA GLU A 99 -6.96 -19.17 -5.26
C GLU A 99 -6.34 -20.55 -5.51
N GLN A 100 -5.79 -21.20 -4.46
CA GLN A 100 -5.30 -22.58 -4.55
C GLN A 100 -6.39 -23.59 -4.97
N GLY A 101 -7.66 -23.27 -4.73
CA GLY A 101 -8.80 -24.12 -5.09
C GLY A 101 -9.37 -23.84 -6.49
N ASN A 102 -8.73 -23.00 -7.31
CA ASN A 102 -9.19 -22.57 -8.64
C ASN A 102 -10.68 -22.15 -8.64
N ARG A 103 -11.09 -21.40 -7.62
CA ARG A 103 -12.46 -20.88 -7.50
C ARG A 103 -12.52 -19.45 -7.99
N HIS A 104 -13.58 -19.12 -8.70
CA HIS A 104 -13.83 -17.76 -9.19
C HIS A 104 -13.88 -16.74 -8.04
N TRP A 105 -13.31 -15.54 -8.24
CA TRP A 105 -13.21 -14.48 -7.21
C TRP A 105 -14.58 -14.09 -6.64
N LEU A 106 -15.59 -13.88 -7.49
CA LEU A 106 -16.93 -13.44 -7.10
C LEU A 106 -17.92 -14.58 -6.77
N THR A 107 -18.02 -15.60 -7.61
CA THR A 107 -19.08 -16.63 -7.51
C THR A 107 -18.72 -17.83 -6.64
N CYS A 108 -17.49 -17.92 -6.13
CA CYS A 108 -17.01 -19.03 -5.27
C CYS A 108 -17.11 -20.45 -5.87
N MET A 109 -17.53 -20.57 -7.12
CA MET A 109 -17.64 -21.85 -7.82
C MET A 109 -16.27 -22.29 -8.34
N PRO A 110 -15.97 -23.61 -8.31
CA PRO A 110 -14.77 -24.15 -8.94
C PRO A 110 -14.87 -23.94 -10.46
N VAL A 111 -13.84 -23.36 -11.06
CA VAL A 111 -13.73 -23.22 -12.50
C VAL A 111 -12.97 -24.45 -13.01
N GLY A 112 -13.66 -25.32 -13.73
CA GLY A 112 -13.03 -26.44 -14.44
C GLY A 112 -12.19 -25.89 -15.59
N VAL A 113 -10.90 -26.20 -15.60
CA VAL A 113 -10.02 -25.92 -16.74
C VAL A 113 -10.14 -27.11 -17.69
N ASP A 114 -11.12 -27.09 -18.58
CA ASP A 114 -11.13 -28.00 -19.72
C ASP A 114 -10.08 -27.51 -20.73
N GLU A 115 -9.02 -28.29 -20.92
CA GLU A 115 -7.85 -28.03 -21.79
C GLU A 115 -8.19 -27.75 -23.28
N GLY A 116 -9.47 -27.77 -23.68
CA GLY A 116 -9.91 -27.64 -25.07
C GLY A 116 -10.54 -26.30 -25.48
N GLN A 117 -10.70 -25.32 -24.58
CA GLN A 117 -11.53 -24.12 -24.85
C GLN A 117 -10.83 -22.77 -24.59
N ALA A 118 -9.51 -22.73 -24.77
CA ALA A 118 -8.65 -21.56 -24.56
C ALA A 118 -8.78 -20.44 -25.62
N GLU A 119 -9.95 -20.23 -26.23
CA GLU A 119 -10.12 -19.25 -27.32
C GLU A 119 -11.28 -18.25 -27.18
N LYS A 120 -11.98 -18.17 -26.04
CA LYS A 120 -13.15 -17.27 -25.93
C LYS A 120 -13.00 -16.23 -24.82
N SER A 121 -12.16 -15.24 -25.13
CA SER A 121 -12.07 -13.91 -24.48
C SER A 121 -11.14 -13.80 -23.26
N CYS A 122 -10.10 -12.98 -23.41
CA CYS A 122 -9.19 -12.50 -22.36
C CYS A 122 -9.96 -11.93 -21.14
N LEU A 123 -11.12 -11.31 -21.38
CA LEU A 123 -12.02 -10.80 -20.34
C LEU A 123 -12.64 -11.91 -19.47
N TYR A 124 -12.96 -13.07 -20.04
CA TYR A 124 -13.46 -14.22 -19.29
C TYR A 124 -12.34 -14.87 -18.47
N ASN A 125 -11.12 -14.96 -19.02
CA ASN A 125 -9.97 -15.49 -18.30
C ASN A 125 -9.53 -14.57 -17.15
N ALA A 126 -9.49 -13.25 -17.37
CA ALA A 126 -9.22 -12.26 -16.34
C ALA A 126 -10.31 -12.22 -15.26
N CYS A 127 -11.58 -12.33 -15.67
CA CYS A 127 -12.70 -12.29 -14.72
C CYS A 127 -12.90 -13.61 -13.97
N CYS A 128 -12.58 -14.78 -14.54
CA CYS A 128 -12.90 -16.06 -13.91
C CYS A 128 -11.69 -16.81 -13.34
N ILE A 129 -10.52 -16.68 -13.97
CA ILE A 129 -9.30 -17.44 -13.65
C ILE A 129 -8.20 -16.53 -13.08
N GLY A 130 -8.28 -15.20 -13.29
CA GLY A 130 -7.26 -14.24 -12.84
C GLY A 130 -5.93 -14.37 -13.58
N ASN A 131 -5.84 -15.27 -14.56
CA ASN A 131 -4.64 -15.52 -15.34
C ASN A 131 -5.00 -15.61 -16.82
N CYS A 132 -4.29 -14.85 -17.67
CA CYS A 132 -4.53 -14.80 -19.11
C CYS A 132 -3.57 -15.66 -19.94
N SER A 133 -2.66 -16.42 -19.32
CA SER A 133 -1.59 -17.08 -20.06
C SER A 133 -1.34 -18.50 -19.54
N GLY A 134 -1.39 -19.46 -20.46
CA GLY A 134 -1.10 -20.87 -20.21
C GLY A 134 0.29 -21.10 -19.63
N GLU A 135 0.41 -22.23 -18.94
CA GLU A 135 1.62 -22.78 -18.32
C GLU A 135 2.93 -22.36 -19.00
N SER A 136 3.70 -21.54 -18.30
CA SER A 136 5.15 -21.72 -18.24
C SER A 136 5.70 -21.04 -16.99
N SER A 137 6.59 -21.76 -16.34
CA SER A 137 7.38 -21.35 -15.20
C SER A 137 8.24 -20.10 -15.48
N GLN A 138 7.78 -18.89 -15.14
CA GLN A 138 8.59 -17.70 -14.83
C GLN A 138 7.70 -16.53 -14.32
N PRO A 139 8.29 -15.49 -13.68
CA PRO A 139 7.76 -14.88 -12.47
C PRO A 139 6.43 -14.15 -12.68
N GLU A 140 5.64 -14.14 -11.61
CA GLU A 140 4.63 -13.14 -11.25
C GLU A 140 4.56 -11.97 -12.23
N SER A 141 3.42 -11.83 -12.92
CA SER A 141 3.17 -10.80 -13.93
C SER A 141 3.73 -9.45 -13.47
N GLU A 142 4.89 -9.04 -14.02
CA GLU A 142 5.46 -7.73 -13.68
C GLU A 142 4.42 -6.68 -14.08
N HIS A 143 3.79 -6.04 -13.08
CA HIS A 143 2.85 -4.96 -13.33
C HIS A 143 3.50 -3.94 -14.28
N PRO A 144 2.78 -3.41 -15.29
CA PRO A 144 3.38 -2.50 -16.27
C PRO A 144 4.07 -1.29 -15.63
N MET A 145 3.61 -0.88 -14.45
CA MET A 145 4.26 0.12 -13.59
C MET A 145 5.68 -0.29 -13.15
N SER A 146 5.88 -1.52 -12.65
CA SER A 146 7.21 -1.95 -12.16
C SER A 146 8.23 -2.02 -13.31
N THR A 147 7.81 -2.47 -14.49
CA THR A 147 8.65 -2.47 -15.69
C THR A 147 9.02 -1.04 -16.13
N PHE A 148 8.08 -0.09 -16.08
CA PHE A 148 8.35 1.32 -16.36
C PHE A 148 9.36 1.92 -15.37
N PHE A 149 9.16 1.68 -14.08
CA PHE A 149 10.06 2.15 -13.02
C PHE A 149 11.47 1.59 -13.19
N LYS A 150 11.59 0.30 -13.52
CA LYS A 150 12.88 -0.38 -13.68
C LYS A 150 13.61 0.03 -14.96
N LYS A 151 12.91 0.12 -16.10
CA LYS A 151 13.54 0.36 -17.41
C LYS A 151 13.74 1.83 -17.75
N TYR A 152 12.83 2.72 -17.34
CA TYR A 152 12.88 4.12 -17.74
C TYR A 152 13.25 5.03 -16.56
N TYR A 153 12.53 4.91 -15.45
CA TYR A 153 12.68 5.81 -14.30
C TYR A 153 14.00 5.60 -13.55
N GLY A 154 14.37 4.33 -13.29
CA GLY A 154 15.60 3.93 -12.59
C GLY A 154 16.88 4.49 -13.22
N PRO A 155 17.19 4.20 -14.50
CA PRO A 155 18.39 4.71 -15.13
C PRO A 155 18.38 6.24 -15.28
N PHE A 156 17.22 6.85 -15.46
CA PHE A 156 17.09 8.32 -15.51
C PHE A 156 17.54 8.97 -14.20
N PHE A 157 16.99 8.57 -13.05
CA PHE A 157 17.35 9.16 -11.76
C PHE A 157 18.74 8.76 -11.24
N THR A 158 19.28 7.63 -11.69
CA THR A 158 20.60 7.14 -11.25
C THR A 158 21.76 7.90 -11.89
N ASN A 159 21.52 8.62 -12.99
CA ASN A 159 22.53 9.46 -13.64
C ASN A 159 23.06 10.55 -12.70
N LYS A 160 24.40 10.69 -12.62
CA LYS A 160 25.07 11.64 -11.72
C LYS A 160 24.58 13.08 -11.93
N TRP A 161 24.39 13.50 -13.18
CA TRP A 161 23.89 14.84 -13.53
C TRP A 161 22.47 15.09 -13.02
N ILE A 162 21.57 14.13 -13.21
CA ILE A 162 20.18 14.22 -12.76
C ILE A 162 20.12 14.24 -11.23
N LYS A 163 20.93 13.42 -10.55
CA LYS A 163 21.03 13.45 -9.10
C LYS A 163 21.47 14.83 -8.56
N VAL A 164 22.49 15.44 -9.16
CA VAL A 164 22.94 16.79 -8.77
C VAL A 164 21.84 17.83 -9.02
N LEU A 165 21.16 17.77 -10.16
CA LEU A 165 20.04 18.66 -10.48
C LEU A 165 18.90 18.53 -9.48
N VAL A 166 18.52 17.30 -9.12
CA VAL A 166 17.44 17.02 -8.14
C VAL A 166 17.82 17.60 -6.77
N VAL A 167 19.06 17.39 -6.31
CA VAL A 167 19.53 17.95 -5.04
C VAL A 167 19.52 19.48 -5.06
N LEU A 168 19.96 20.11 -6.16
CA LEU A 168 19.94 21.56 -6.29
C LEU A 168 18.50 22.11 -6.28
N LEU A 169 17.59 21.47 -7.01
CA LEU A 169 16.18 21.85 -7.07
C LEU A 169 15.52 21.70 -5.68
N TYR A 170 15.72 20.58 -4.97
CA TYR A 170 15.21 20.41 -3.61
C TYR A 170 15.82 21.40 -2.63
N GLY A 171 17.11 21.74 -2.78
CA GLY A 171 17.77 22.77 -1.96
C GLY A 171 17.18 24.17 -2.19
N ALA A 172 16.96 24.54 -3.45
CA ALA A 172 16.30 25.79 -3.81
C ALA A 172 14.84 25.83 -3.32
N TYR A 173 14.11 24.73 -3.45
CA TYR A 173 12.75 24.58 -2.93
C TYR A 173 12.72 24.75 -1.41
N LEU A 174 13.59 24.06 -0.67
CA LEU A 174 13.70 24.22 0.78
C LEU A 174 14.06 25.66 1.19
N GLY A 175 15.03 26.28 0.51
CA GLY A 175 15.39 27.68 0.77
C GLY A 175 14.21 28.63 0.52
N GLY A 176 13.48 28.42 -0.58
CA GLY A 176 12.27 29.17 -0.91
C GLY A 176 11.15 28.95 0.11
N SER A 177 10.92 27.72 0.57
CA SER A 177 9.93 27.41 1.62
C SER A 177 10.30 28.07 2.94
N ILE A 178 11.57 28.04 3.36
CA ILE A 178 12.03 28.71 4.59
C ILE A 178 11.81 30.21 4.50
N TYR A 179 12.15 30.83 3.36
CA TYR A 179 11.88 32.25 3.12
C TYR A 179 10.38 32.56 3.07
N GLY A 180 9.57 31.67 2.48
CA GLY A 180 8.11 31.79 2.49
C GLY A 180 7.52 31.75 3.89
N CYS A 181 8.04 30.88 4.76
CA CYS A 181 7.63 30.80 6.16
C CYS A 181 7.86 32.10 6.94
N THR A 182 8.88 32.90 6.60
CA THR A 182 9.13 34.19 7.28
C THR A 182 8.21 35.32 6.80
N GLN A 183 7.58 35.18 5.64
CA GLN A 183 6.61 36.14 5.11
C GLN A 183 5.15 35.80 5.42
N ILE A 184 4.87 34.61 5.98
CA ILE A 184 3.51 34.23 6.35
C ILE A 184 3.00 35.20 7.43
N ARG A 185 1.94 35.95 7.07
CA ARG A 185 1.19 36.76 8.03
C ARG A 185 0.30 35.83 8.84
N GLU A 186 0.49 35.84 10.16
CA GLU A 186 -0.35 35.12 11.10
C GLU A 186 -1.72 35.82 11.21
N GLY A 187 -2.79 35.12 10.82
CA GLY A 187 -4.15 35.62 10.97
C GLY A 187 -5.16 34.80 10.18
N ILE A 188 -6.17 34.26 10.86
CA ILE A 188 -7.37 33.74 10.22
C ILE A 188 -8.28 34.94 9.99
N ASP A 189 -8.49 35.31 8.72
CA ASP A 189 -9.47 36.34 8.38
C ASP A 189 -10.88 35.76 8.60
N LEU A 190 -11.51 36.14 9.71
CA LEU A 190 -12.83 35.65 10.14
C LEU A 190 -13.93 35.92 9.08
N ARG A 191 -13.67 36.79 8.09
CA ARG A 191 -14.52 37.00 6.92
C ARG A 191 -14.62 35.82 5.96
N ASN A 192 -13.66 34.88 5.97
CA ASN A 192 -13.69 33.67 5.13
C ASN A 192 -14.36 32.46 5.82
N LEU A 193 -14.91 32.66 7.03
CA LEU A 193 -15.62 31.64 7.81
C LEU A 193 -17.13 31.90 7.92
N ALA A 194 -17.63 33.01 7.35
CA ALA A 194 -19.04 33.38 7.25
C ALA A 194 -19.53 33.18 5.81
#